data_AF-A0A4V1ZWD9-F1
#
_entry.id   AF-A0A4V1ZWD9-F1
#
_cell.length_a   1.000
_cell.length_b   1.000
_cell.length_c   1.000
_cell.angle_alpha   90.00
_cell.angle_beta   90.00
_cell.angle_gamma   90.00
#
_symmetry.space_group_name_H-M   'P 1'
#
loop_
_entity.id
_entity.type
_entity.pdbx_description
1 polymer ?
#
loop_
_entity_poly.entity_id
_entity_poly.type
_entity_poly.pdbx_seq_one_letter_code
_entity_poly.pdbx_strand_id
1 'polypeptide(L)' 'MYKRLNELSFVIGLFFLLVSIILMINGMVTESAKSNLTFYTAGGFLLFGIFMVLTKSKPD' A
#
# COMPACT_ATOMS: atom_id res chain seq x y z
N MET A 1 -5.14 -24.88 -2.76
CA MET A 1 -4.78 -23.82 -1.78
C MET A 1 -4.13 -22.59 -2.42
N TYR A 2 -3.46 -22.71 -3.57
CA TYR A 2 -2.84 -21.58 -4.30
C TYR A 2 -3.77 -20.40 -4.64
N LYS A 3 -5.04 -20.66 -5.01
CA LYS A 3 -6.03 -19.59 -5.27
C LYS A 3 -6.30 -18.70 -4.04
N ARG A 4 -6.37 -19.27 -2.84
CA ARG A 4 -6.61 -18.52 -1.59
C ARG A 4 -5.39 -17.69 -1.15
N LEU A 5 -4.17 -18.17 -1.42
CA LEU A 5 -2.95 -17.39 -1.14
C LEU A 5 -2.83 -16.17 -2.08
N ASN A 6 -3.32 -16.31 -3.32
CA ASN A 6 -3.38 -15.22 -4.28
C ASN A 6 -4.42 -14.15 -3.89
N GLU A 7 -5.61 -14.59 -3.44
CA GLU A 7 -6.63 -13.68 -2.89
C GLU A 7 -6.15 -12.95 -1.63
N LEU A 8 -5.47 -13.66 -0.73
CA LEU A 8 -4.93 -13.08 0.50
C LEU A 8 -3.86 -12.01 0.20
N SER A 9 -2.92 -12.29 -0.71
CA SER A 9 -1.88 -11.31 -1.11
C SER A 9 -2.48 -10.06 -1.75
N PHE A 10 -3.57 -10.21 -2.51
CA PHE A 10 -4.28 -9.07 -3.08
C PHE A 10 -5.00 -8.21 -2.05
N VAL A 11 -5.70 -8.84 -1.09
CA VAL A 11 -6.35 -8.10 -0.01
C VAL A 11 -5.31 -7.35 0.82
N ILE A 12 -4.16 -7.97 1.10
CA ILE A 12 -3.03 -7.33 1.79
C ILE A 12 -2.49 -6.16 0.96
N GLY A 13 -2.26 -6.35 -0.35
CA GLY A 13 -1.80 -5.28 -1.24
C GLY A 13 -2.76 -4.09 -1.29
N LEU A 14 -4.07 -4.36 -1.40
CA LEU A 14 -5.12 -3.35 -1.39
C LEU A 14 -5.15 -2.57 -0.08
N PHE A 15 -4.97 -3.25 1.07
CA PHE A 15 -4.90 -2.62 2.37
C PHE A 15 -3.72 -1.65 2.47
N PHE A 16 -2.52 -2.06 2.06
CA PHE A 16 -1.35 -1.18 2.06
C PHE A 16 -1.51 0.02 1.12
N LEU A 17 -2.19 -0.17 -0.01
CA LEU A 17 -2.49 0.90 -0.96
C LEU A 17 -3.44 1.95 -0.33
N LEU A 18 -4.50 1.49 0.35
CA LEU A 18 -5.41 2.38 1.09
C LEU A 18 -4.70 3.14 2.22
N VAL A 19 -3.90 2.44 3.02
CA VAL A 19 -3.13 3.06 4.12
C VAL A 19 -2.15 4.10 3.58
N SER A 20 -1.48 3.83 2.46
CA SER A 20 -0.60 4.80 1.80
C SER A 20 -1.34 6.06 1.38
N ILE A 21 -2.53 5.95 0.80
CA ILE A 21 -3.34 7.11 0.39
C ILE A 21 -3.72 7.93 1.62
N ILE A 22 -4.16 7.27 2.69
CA ILE A 22 -4.51 7.93 3.95
C ILE A 22 -3.30 8.66 4.55
N LEU A 23 -2.12 8.03 4.59
CA LEU A 23 -0.89 8.67 5.09
C LEU A 23 -0.50 9.88 4.23
N MET A 24 -0.63 9.77 2.91
CA MET A 24 -0.28 10.84 1.98
C MET A 24 -1.20 12.05 2.17
N ILE A 25 -2.51 11.82 2.31
CA ILE A 25 -3.49 12.87 2.63
C ILE A 25 -3.20 13.47 4.02
N ASN A 26 -2.92 12.63 5.02
CA ASN A 26 -2.63 13.08 6.38
C ASN A 26 -1.37 13.98 6.42
N GLY A 27 -0.31 13.59 5.72
CA GLY A 27 0.90 14.40 5.58
C GLY A 27 0.72 15.72 4.82
N MET A 28 -0.34 15.87 4.04
CA MET A 28 -0.70 17.13 3.36
C MET A 28 -1.63 18.03 4.20
N VAL A 29 -2.55 17.44 4.96
CA VAL A 29 -3.60 18.17 5.70
C VAL A 29 -3.14 18.55 7.13
N THR A 30 -2.28 17.75 7.76
CA THR A 30 -1.88 17.96 9.16
C THR A 30 -0.43 18.43 9.26
N GLU A 31 -0.20 19.64 9.79
CA GLU A 31 1.15 20.19 9.99
C GLU A 31 2.02 19.31 10.88
N SER A 32 1.44 18.67 11.91
CA SER A 32 2.14 17.72 12.79
C SER A 32 2.58 16.43 12.09
N ALA A 33 1.92 16.08 10.97
CA ALA A 33 2.20 14.89 10.18
C ALA A 33 3.00 15.21 8.91
N LYS A 34 3.32 16.48 8.67
CA LYS A 34 4.14 16.98 7.56
C LYS A 34 5.61 16.72 7.82
N SER A 35 5.94 15.46 8.11
CA SER A 35 7.30 14.97 8.30
C SER A 35 7.72 14.20 7.06
N ASN A 36 9.00 14.31 6.73
CA ASN A 36 9.62 13.47 5.69
C ASN A 36 9.37 11.99 5.98
N LEU A 37 9.29 11.60 7.25
CA LEU A 37 8.98 10.23 7.67
C LEU A 37 7.62 9.74 7.17
N THR A 38 6.59 10.59 7.22
CA THR A 38 5.23 10.26 6.75
C THR A 38 5.22 10.02 5.25
N PHE A 39 5.93 10.86 4.48
CA PHE A 39 6.03 10.71 3.03
C PHE A 39 6.86 9.49 2.61
N TYR A 40 7.98 9.21 3.29
CA TYR A 40 8.76 7.99 3.04
C TYR A 40 7.97 6.72 3.38
N THR A 41 7.22 6.73 4.48
CA THR A 41 6.38 5.60 4.90
C THR A 41 5.22 5.40 3.92
N ALA A 42 4.56 6.48 3.50
CA ALA A 42 3.53 6.44 2.46
C ALA A 42 4.10 5.86 1.15
N GLY A 43 5.25 6.37 0.68
CA GLY A 43 5.91 5.87 -0.54
C GLY A 43 6.28 4.39 -0.46
N GLY A 44 6.78 3.94 0.69
CA GLY A 44 7.10 2.52 0.93
C GLY A 44 5.86 1.62 0.87
N PHE A 45 4.77 2.03 1.53
CA PHE A 45 3.50 1.29 1.49
C PHE A 45 2.84 1.33 0.12
N LEU A 46 2.99 2.41 -0.64
CA LEU A 46 2.50 2.53 -2.01
C LEU A 46 3.21 1.52 -2.93
N LEU A 47 4.55 1.50 -2.91
CA LEU A 47 5.36 0.58 -3.70
C LEU A 47 5.07 -0.87 -3.33
N PHE A 48 4.97 -1.18 -2.03
CA PHE A 48 4.65 -2.52 -1.55
C PHE A 48 3.24 -2.97 -1.95
N GLY A 49 2.25 -2.09 -1.81
CA GLY A 49 0.86 -2.35 -2.21
C GLY A 49 0.72 -2.60 -3.70
N ILE A 50 1.37 -1.79 -4.54
CA ILE A 50 1.40 -1.97 -5.99
C ILE A 50 2.09 -3.30 -6.35
N PHE A 51 3.24 -3.60 -5.75
CA PHE A 51 3.96 -4.84 -6.00
C PHE A 51 3.09 -6.08 -5.71
N MET A 52 2.42 -6.10 -4.55
CA MET A 52 1.53 -7.20 -4.14
C MET A 52 0.31 -7.37 -5.06
N VAL A 53 -0.27 -6.26 -5.54
CA VAL A 53 -1.37 -6.29 -6.52
C VAL A 53 -0.89 -6.82 -7.88
N LEU A 54 0.29 -6.36 -8.34
CA LEU A 54 0.86 -6.81 -9.61
C LEU A 54 1.24 -8.29 -9.60
N THR A 55 1.72 -8.82 -8.47
CA THR A 55 2.04 -10.25 -8.34
C THR A 55 0.82 -11.16 -8.48
N LYS A 56 -0.40 -10.68 -8.20
CA LYS A 56 -1.65 -11.42 -8.49
C LYS A 56 -2.03 -11.38 -9.96
N SER A 57 -1.74 -10.28 -10.66
CA SER A 57 -2.13 -10.08 -12.06
C SER A 57 -1.26 -10.84 -13.06
N LYS A 58 -0.22 -11.56 -12.61
CA LYS A 58 0.52 -12.49 -13.46
C LYS A 58 -0.30 -13.79 -13.54
N PRO A 59 -0.96 -14.11 -14.68
CA PRO A 59 -1.60 -15.39 -14.84
C PRO A 59 -0.50 -16.46 -14.88
N ASP A 60 -0.63 -17.46 -14.00
CA ASP A 60 0.01 -18.77 -14.22
C ASP A 60 -0.56 -19.40 -15.51
#